data_AF-A0A1F7IR34-F1
#
_entry.id   AF-A0A1F7IR34-F1
#
_cell.length_a   1.000
_cell.length_b   1.000
_cell.length_c   1.000
_cell.angle_alpha   90.00
_cell.angle_beta   90.00
_cell.angle_gamma   90.00
#
_symmetry.space_group_name_H-M   'P 1'
#
loop_
_entity.id
_entity.type
_entity.pdbx_description
1 polymer ?
#
loop_
_entity_poly.entity_id
_entity_poly.type
_entity_poly.pdbx_seq_one_letter_code
_entity_poly.pdbx_strand_id
1 'polypeptide(L)' 'MNRLKISKRYKYIFSEKVMDLGNISAGALVFSQFISGKELSLTSFLAGIILLIVTYFISLQVAQ' A
#
# COMPACT_ATOMS: atom_id res chain seq x y z
N MET A 1 27.98 9.04 -10.50
CA MET A 1 26.54 8.72 -10.34
C MET A 1 25.82 9.97 -9.83
N ASN A 2 25.18 10.73 -10.72
CA ASN A 2 24.42 11.92 -10.33
C ASN A 2 23.20 11.47 -9.52
N ARG A 3 23.23 11.68 -8.20
CA ARG A 3 22.05 11.51 -7.36
C ARG A 3 21.08 12.63 -7.72
N LEU A 4 20.07 12.33 -8.54
CA LEU A 4 18.93 13.20 -8.74
C LEU A 4 18.36 13.53 -7.35
N LYS A 5 18.55 14.78 -6.90
CA LYS A 5 18.01 15.26 -5.63
C LYS A 5 16.50 15.40 -5.79
N ILE A 6 15.76 14.32 -5.55
CA ILE A 6 14.31 14.38 -5.41
C ILE A 6 14.02 15.34 -4.25
N SER A 7 13.17 16.34 -4.49
CA SER A 7 12.85 17.32 -3.46
C SER A 7 12.14 16.63 -2.28
N LYS A 8 12.37 17.11 -1.05
CA LYS A 8 11.71 16.59 0.15
C LYS A 8 10.18 16.60 0.02
N ARG A 9 9.63 17.59 -0.68
CA ARG A 9 8.19 17.70 -0.97
C ARG A 9 7.69 16.55 -1.85
N TYR A 10 8.43 16.20 -2.90
CA TYR A 10 8.07 15.06 -3.77
C TYR A 10 8.14 13.73 -3.01
N LYS A 11 9.19 13.53 -2.20
CA LYS A 11 9.31 12.36 -1.33
C LYS A 11 8.11 12.20 -0.40
N TYR A 12 7.70 13.28 0.26
CA TYR A 12 6.55 13.29 1.15
C TYR A 12 5.26 12.91 0.41
N ILE A 13 4.97 13.59 -0.71
CA ILE A 13 3.76 13.31 -1.52
C ILE A 13 3.77 11.87 -2.02
N PHE A 14 4.93 11.35 -2.45
CA PHE A 14 5.03 9.97 -2.89
C PHE A 14 4.77 8.97 -1.75
N SER A 15 5.39 9.18 -0.59
CA SER A 15 5.19 8.37 0.61
C SER A 15 3.70 8.33 1.02
N GLU A 16 3.03 9.47 0.98
CA GLU A 16 1.59 9.58 1.23
C GLU A 16 0.78 8.77 0.22
N LYS A 17 1.04 8.94 -1.09
CA LYS A 17 0.30 8.23 -2.14
C LYS A 17 0.54 6.72 -2.14
N VAL A 18 1.72 6.26 -1.72
CA VAL A 18 1.99 4.82 -1.53
C VAL A 18 1.11 4.24 -0.41
N MET A 19 0.94 4.97 0.69
CA MET A 19 0.05 4.57 1.79
C MET A 19 -1.41 4.54 1.34
N ASP A 20 -1.86 5.57 0.64
CA ASP A 20 -3.22 5.63 0.08
C ASP A 20 -3.49 4.41 -0.82
N LEU A 21 -2.56 4.10 -1.71
CA LEU A 21 -2.69 2.98 -2.64
C LEU A 21 -2.71 1.64 -1.92
N GLY A 22 -1.86 1.46 -0.91
CA GLY A 22 -1.84 0.28 -0.05
C GLY A 22 -3.18 0.07 0.66
N ASN A 23 -3.72 1.14 1.26
CA ASN A 23 -5.01 1.11 1.95
C ASN A 23 -6.17 0.78 1.01
N ILE A 24 -6.24 1.43 -0.16
CA ILE A 24 -7.28 1.16 -1.16
C ILE A 24 -7.20 -0.29 -1.65
N SER A 25 -5.99 -0.78 -1.94
CA SER A 25 -5.79 -2.12 -2.47
C SER A 25 -6.10 -3.20 -1.44
N ALA A 26 -5.68 -3.02 -0.18
CA ALA A 26 -6.03 -3.92 0.91
C ALA A 26 -7.54 -3.91 1.19
N GLY A 27 -8.15 -2.73 1.19
CA GLY A 27 -9.61 -2.59 1.26
C GLY A 27 -10.30 -3.35 0.14
N ALA A 28 -9.87 -3.18 -1.11
CA ALA A 28 -10.44 -3.89 -2.26
C ALA A 28 -10.29 -5.42 -2.13
N LEU A 29 -9.15 -5.92 -1.65
CA LEU A 29 -8.94 -7.36 -1.41
C LEU A 29 -9.87 -7.92 -0.33
N VAL A 30 -10.21 -7.14 0.68
CA VAL A 30 -11.17 -7.54 1.72
C VAL A 30 -12.61 -7.40 1.21
N PHE A 31 -12.98 -6.26 0.64
CA PHE A 31 -14.34 -5.96 0.19
C PHE A 31 -14.78 -6.77 -1.05
N SER A 32 -13.86 -7.11 -1.96
CA SER A 32 -14.18 -7.95 -3.13
C SER A 32 -14.73 -9.32 -2.76
N GLN A 33 -14.36 -9.85 -1.59
CA GLN A 33 -14.85 -11.13 -1.09
C GLN A 33 -16.35 -11.05 -0.81
N PHE A 34 -16.83 -9.95 -0.21
CA PHE A 34 -18.25 -9.70 0.06
C PHE A 34 -19.08 -9.52 -1.21
N ILE A 35 -18.52 -8.86 -2.23
CA ILE A 35 -19.22 -8.62 -3.50
C ILE A 35 -19.34 -9.92 -4.32
N SER A 36 -18.33 -10.79 -4.25
CA SER A 36 -18.27 -12.01 -5.06
C SER A 36 -19.15 -13.16 -4.58
N GLY A 37 -19.82 -13.02 -3.42
CA GLY A 37 -20.61 -14.09 -2.81
C GLY A 37 -19.78 -15.31 -2.36
N LYS A 38 -18.45 -15.20 -2.37
CA LYS A 38 -17.53 -16.22 -1.86
C LYS A 38 -17.36 -16.05 -0.35
N GLU A 39 -17.17 -17.17 0.36
CA GLU A 39 -16.77 -17.13 1.76
C GLU A 39 -15.45 -16.37 1.93
N LEU A 40 -15.29 -15.78 3.12
CA LEU A 40 -14.13 -14.98 3.46
C LEU A 40 -12.87 -15.86 3.40
N SER A 41 -12.03 -15.62 2.40
CA SER A 41 -10.78 -16.33 2.18
C SER A 41 -9.70 -15.76 3.09
N LEU A 42 -9.23 -16.60 4.01
CA LEU A 42 -8.09 -16.28 4.85
C LEU A 42 -6.86 -15.88 4.02
N THR A 43 -6.66 -16.50 2.85
CA THR A 43 -5.57 -16.18 1.93
C THR A 43 -5.65 -14.75 1.41
N SER A 44 -6.83 -14.33 0.94
CA SER A 44 -7.04 -12.96 0.42
C SER A 44 -6.96 -11.91 1.53
N PHE A 45 -7.44 -12.24 2.73
CA PHE A 45 -7.29 -11.38 3.91
C PHE A 45 -5.81 -11.19 4.30
N LEU A 46 -5.04 -12.28 4.40
CA LEU A 46 -3.60 -12.23 4.70
C LEU A 46 -2.82 -11.48 3.61
N ALA A 47 -3.18 -11.66 2.34
CA ALA A 47 -2.57 -10.89 1.25
C ALA A 47 -2.80 -9.37 1.41
N GLY A 48 -4.00 -8.96 1.84
CA GLY A 48 -4.28 -7.56 2.17
C GLY A 48 -3.42 -7.02 3.31
N ILE A 49 -3.25 -7.80 4.39
CA ILE A 49 -2.37 -7.43 5.51
C ILE A 49 -0.91 -7.29 5.06
N ILE A 50 -0.40 -8.26 4.29
CA ILE A 50 0.98 -8.23 3.78
C ILE A 50 1.18 -6.98 2.90
N LEU A 51 0.19 -6.65 2.06
CA LEU A 51 0.25 -5.47 1.20
C LEU A 51 0.31 -4.17 2.01
N LEU A 52 -0.45 -4.05 3.09
CA LEU A 52 -0.36 -2.90 4.01
C LEU A 52 1.03 -2.79 4.63
N ILE A 53 1.60 -3.90 5.10
CA ILE A 53 2.93 -3.90 5.71
C ILE A 53 3.99 -3.46 4.69
N VAL A 54 3.96 -4.00 3.48
CA VAL A 54 4.93 -3.66 2.42
C VAL A 54 4.81 -2.20 2.02
N THR A 55 3.60 -1.70 1.79
CA THR A 55 3.38 -0.29 1.39
C THR A 55 3.75 0.68 2.51
N TYR A 56 3.53 0.32 3.77
CA TYR A 56 4.02 1.07 4.93
C TYR A 56 5.55 1.17 4.96
N PHE A 57 6.26 0.05 4.76
CA PHE A 57 7.73 0.08 4.71
C PHE A 57 8.26 0.91 3.54
N ILE A 58 7.68 0.76 2.34
CA ILE A 58 8.07 1.58 1.18
C ILE A 58 7.84 3.06 1.48
N SER A 59 6.69 3.40 2.06
CA SER A 59 6.36 4.77 2.43
C SER A 59 7.38 5.36 3.42
N LEU A 60 7.75 4.60 4.46
CA LEU A 60 8.78 5.01 5.43
C LEU A 60 10.14 5.26 4.77
N GLN A 61 10.58 4.36 3.88
CA GLN A 61 11.88 4.50 3.21
C GLN A 61 11.92 5.72 2.30
N VAL A 62 10.80 6.08 1.67
CA VAL A 62 10.74 7.26 0.80
C VAL A 62 10.59 8.56 1.59
N ALA A 63 9.93 8.53 2.76
CA ALA A 63 9.78 9.69 3.62
C ALA A 63 11.11 10.20 4.23
N GLN A 64 12.12 9.33 4.35
CA GLN A 64 13.49 9.65 4.78
C GLN A 64 14.26 10.46 3.70
#